data_AF-T5AF69-F1
#
_entry.id   AF-T5AF69-F1
#
_cell.length_a   1.000
_cell.length_b   1.000
_cell.length_c   1.000
_cell.angle_alpha   90.00
_cell.angle_beta   90.00
_cell.angle_gamma   90.00
#
_symmetry.space_group_name_H-M   'P 1'
#
loop_
_entity.id
_entity.type
_entity.pdbx_description
1 polymer ?
#
loop_
_entity_poly.entity_id
_entity_poly.type
_entity_poly.pdbx_seq_one_letter_code
_entity_poly.pdbx_strand_id
1 'polypeptide(L)'
;MKYSPIAIAALPGLVYAASNNTNSSAAAPSANFRPALIVVDYQNDFTTGSLKVPGASQIAKPILELLSYPFTLKIATRDWHPQNHISFASNHNGTTAFVNKIRIFHPKNHSLSYETTLWPDHCVQNTHGAELVPALNGTKFNYTVDKGQRSDVEMYSAFWDPFKVSISPLLEILRNSSISHVYVVGLAADFCVNATAQDAHAEGFQTVIVDEGTRAVFPDMWLNNSKAITASGVPVVSLDGKEVERVRALDPNGASRGIASEDGGRVSNDRELPTGPDPKDPKFKANEPPSSN
;
A
#
# COMPACT_ATOMS: atom_id res chain seq x y z
N MET A 1 7.01 -23.69 21.46
CA MET A 1 6.37 -23.14 22.69
C MET A 1 5.27 -22.20 22.25
N LYS A 2 4.05 -22.39 22.77
CA LYS A 2 2.84 -21.63 22.39
C LYS A 2 2.90 -20.26 23.08
N TYR A 3 2.84 -19.16 22.33
CA TYR A 3 2.66 -17.84 22.91
C TYR A 3 1.23 -17.73 23.46
N SER A 4 1.13 -17.53 24.77
CA SER A 4 -0.10 -17.18 25.46
C SER A 4 -0.22 -15.66 25.48
N PRO A 5 -1.38 -15.06 25.15
CA PRO A 5 -1.55 -13.63 25.26
C PRO A 5 -1.60 -13.23 26.74
N ILE A 6 -0.84 -12.20 27.09
CA ILE A 6 -0.88 -11.55 28.40
C ILE A 6 -2.21 -10.81 28.49
N ALA A 7 -3.06 -11.22 29.44
CA ALA A 7 -4.29 -10.53 29.78
C ALA A 7 -3.98 -9.18 30.44
N ILE A 8 -4.44 -8.09 29.84
CA ILE A 8 -4.44 -6.77 30.47
C ILE A 8 -5.67 -6.70 31.38
N ALA A 9 -5.43 -6.56 32.68
CA ALA A 9 -6.48 -6.37 33.68
C ALA A 9 -7.17 -5.01 33.51
N ALA A 10 -8.49 -5.04 33.36
CA ALA A 10 -9.34 -3.84 33.34
C ALA A 10 -9.54 -3.30 34.77
N LEU A 11 -9.31 -2.00 34.96
CA LEU A 11 -9.68 -1.25 36.17
C LEU A 11 -11.16 -0.79 36.09
N PRO A 12 -11.89 -0.68 37.21
CA PRO A 12 -13.32 -0.40 37.18
C PRO A 12 -13.64 1.10 37.11
N GLY A 13 -14.57 1.44 36.22
CA GLY A 13 -15.73 2.30 36.50
C GLY A 13 -15.55 3.82 36.43
N LEU A 14 -16.02 4.43 35.34
CA LEU A 14 -16.72 5.71 35.41
C LEU A 14 -17.96 5.63 34.50
N VAL A 15 -19.14 5.77 35.11
CA VAL A 15 -20.44 5.76 34.44
C VAL A 15 -20.68 7.14 33.83
N TYR A 16 -20.88 7.23 32.51
CA TYR A 16 -21.38 8.45 31.87
C TYR A 16 -22.83 8.22 31.46
N ALA A 17 -23.72 9.09 31.93
CA ALA A 17 -25.14 9.05 31.61
C ALA A 17 -25.37 9.37 30.12
N ALA A 18 -26.17 8.53 29.45
CA ALA A 18 -26.63 8.78 28.09
C ALA A 18 -27.78 9.80 28.10
N SER A 19 -27.64 10.89 27.34
CA SER A 19 -28.74 11.77 26.98
C SER A 19 -29.21 11.41 25.58
N ASN A 20 -30.46 10.94 25.47
CA ASN A 20 -31.12 10.71 24.20
C ASN A 20 -31.60 12.04 23.61
N ASN A 21 -31.12 12.39 22.41
CA ASN A 21 -31.80 13.38 21.59
C ASN A 21 -31.88 12.88 20.14
N THR A 22 -33.10 12.53 19.73
CA THR A 22 -33.46 12.13 18.37
C THR A 22 -33.73 13.39 17.55
N ASN A 23 -32.84 13.71 16.61
CA ASN A 23 -33.21 14.49 15.44
C ASN A 23 -32.36 14.07 14.23
N SER A 24 -33.06 13.49 13.26
CA SER A 24 -32.55 13.15 11.93
C SER A 24 -32.38 14.44 11.13
N SER A 25 -31.13 14.86 10.99
CA SER A 25 -30.66 15.70 9.89
C SER A 25 -29.30 15.14 9.49
N ALA A 26 -29.03 15.02 8.19
CA ALA A 26 -27.75 14.52 7.69
C ALA A 26 -26.61 15.28 8.36
N ALA A 27 -25.91 14.61 9.28
CA ALA A 27 -24.93 15.24 10.15
C ALA A 27 -23.81 15.81 9.27
N ALA A 28 -23.53 17.11 9.42
CA ALA A 28 -22.28 17.69 8.95
C ALA A 28 -21.12 16.78 9.39
N PRO A 29 -20.10 16.53 8.54
CA PRO A 29 -18.98 15.68 8.91
C PRO A 29 -18.42 16.18 10.23
N SER A 30 -18.47 15.31 11.25
CA SER A 30 -18.13 15.71 12.61
C SER A 30 -16.73 16.31 12.64
N ALA A 31 -16.52 17.34 13.47
CA ALA A 31 -15.24 18.04 13.63
C ALA A 31 -14.04 17.12 13.92
N ASN A 32 -14.30 15.83 14.21
CA ASN A 32 -13.33 14.80 14.54
C ASN A 32 -13.03 13.82 13.38
N PHE A 33 -13.60 13.97 12.17
CA PHE A 33 -13.29 13.11 11.03
C PHE A 33 -12.16 13.67 10.18
N ARG A 34 -10.94 13.18 10.39
CA ARG A 34 -9.74 13.56 9.65
C ARG A 34 -9.09 12.30 9.09
N PRO A 35 -9.50 11.86 7.89
CA PRO A 35 -9.03 10.61 7.31
C PRO A 35 -7.67 10.76 6.62
N ALA A 36 -6.81 9.76 6.77
CA ALA A 36 -5.59 9.60 5.98
C ALA A 36 -5.70 8.35 5.09
N LEU A 37 -5.14 8.43 3.89
CA LEU A 37 -4.90 7.29 3.01
C LEU A 37 -3.42 6.90 3.07
N ILE A 38 -3.16 5.62 3.34
CA ILE A 38 -1.82 5.03 3.29
C ILE A 38 -1.79 4.04 2.13
N VAL A 39 -1.00 4.36 1.11
CA VAL A 39 -0.71 3.49 -0.03
C VAL A 39 0.57 2.71 0.29
N VAL A 40 0.39 1.47 0.72
CA VAL A 40 1.47 0.60 1.19
C VAL A 40 2.21 -0.02 0.01
N ASP A 41 3.50 0.27 -0.10
CA ASP A 41 4.47 -0.45 -0.93
C ASP A 41 4.02 -0.73 -2.37
N TYR A 42 3.36 0.22 -3.04
CA TYR A 42 2.97 0.04 -4.44
C TYR A 42 4.16 0.30 -5.38
N GLN A 43 5.13 -0.62 -5.34
CA GLN A 43 6.45 -0.53 -5.97
C GLN A 43 6.61 -1.51 -7.15
N ASN A 44 7.64 -1.28 -7.96
CA ASN A 44 7.91 -2.06 -9.17
C ASN A 44 8.17 -3.55 -8.86
N ASP A 45 8.92 -3.89 -7.82
CA ASP A 45 9.20 -5.29 -7.50
C ASP A 45 7.97 -6.10 -7.12
N PHE A 46 6.98 -5.47 -6.48
CA PHE A 46 5.72 -6.09 -6.14
C PHE A 46 4.75 -6.22 -7.31
N THR A 47 5.04 -5.58 -8.45
CA THR A 47 4.15 -5.59 -9.62
C THR A 47 4.78 -6.32 -10.81
N THR A 48 5.91 -5.82 -11.30
CA THR A 48 6.58 -6.30 -12.51
C THR A 48 7.98 -6.85 -12.26
N GLY A 49 8.55 -6.66 -11.06
CA GLY A 49 9.92 -7.05 -10.73
C GLY A 49 10.04 -8.37 -9.98
N SER A 50 10.89 -8.43 -8.95
CA SER A 50 11.38 -9.68 -8.37
C SER A 50 10.41 -10.40 -7.42
N LEU A 51 9.47 -9.69 -6.80
CA LEU A 51 8.50 -10.23 -5.83
C LEU A 51 7.05 -9.95 -6.26
N LYS A 52 6.70 -10.37 -7.48
CA LYS A 52 5.39 -10.07 -8.06
C LYS A 52 4.24 -10.61 -7.22
N VAL A 53 3.34 -9.72 -6.83
CA VAL A 53 2.09 -10.08 -6.16
C VAL A 53 1.03 -10.41 -7.22
N PRO A 54 0.35 -11.57 -7.14
CA PRO A 54 -0.70 -11.93 -8.08
C PRO A 54 -1.79 -10.85 -8.20
N GLY A 55 -2.05 -10.38 -9.43
CA GLY A 55 -3.09 -9.39 -9.70
C GLY A 55 -2.74 -7.95 -9.32
N ALA A 56 -1.49 -7.65 -8.94
CA ALA A 56 -1.07 -6.33 -8.48
C ALA A 56 -1.31 -5.17 -9.46
N SER A 57 -1.38 -5.42 -10.77
CA SER A 57 -1.73 -4.38 -11.75
C SER A 57 -3.18 -3.90 -11.63
N GLN A 58 -4.08 -4.72 -11.06
CA GLN A 58 -5.51 -4.44 -10.98
C GLN A 58 -5.85 -3.37 -9.93
N ILE A 59 -4.96 -3.13 -8.96
CA ILE A 59 -5.22 -2.18 -7.86
C ILE A 59 -4.92 -0.73 -8.25
N ALA A 60 -4.26 -0.49 -9.38
CA ALA A 60 -3.91 0.87 -9.83
C ALA A 60 -5.13 1.77 -9.92
N LYS A 61 -6.21 1.31 -10.58
CA LYS A 61 -7.44 2.10 -10.75
C LYS A 61 -8.12 2.41 -9.40
N PRO A 62 -8.41 1.42 -8.53
CA PRO A 62 -8.93 1.70 -7.18
C PRO A 62 -8.07 2.66 -6.36
N ILE A 63 -6.74 2.51 -6.38
CA ILE A 63 -5.83 3.39 -5.64
C ILE A 63 -5.88 4.81 -6.18
N LEU A 64 -5.84 5.00 -7.51
CA LEU A 64 -5.94 6.32 -8.14
C LEU A 64 -7.28 6.99 -7.84
N GLU A 65 -8.36 6.22 -7.80
CA GLU A 65 -9.68 6.72 -7.41
C GLU A 65 -9.68 7.21 -5.95
N LEU A 66 -9.18 6.43 -5.01
CA LEU A 66 -9.03 6.85 -3.61
C LEU A 66 -8.11 8.07 -3.47
N LEU A 67 -7.04 8.14 -4.24
CA LEU A 67 -6.13 9.29 -4.28
C LEU A 67 -6.80 10.56 -4.83
N SER A 68 -7.93 10.44 -5.54
CA SER A 68 -8.72 11.61 -5.96
C SER A 68 -9.58 12.18 -4.83
N TYR A 69 -9.88 11.38 -3.80
CA TYR A 69 -10.75 11.77 -2.69
C TYR A 69 -10.08 12.75 -1.71
N PRO A 70 -10.88 13.54 -0.98
CA PRO A 70 -10.41 14.60 -0.07
C PRO A 70 -9.90 14.05 1.27
N PHE A 71 -8.92 13.15 1.22
CA PHE A 71 -8.17 12.75 2.41
C PHE A 71 -7.36 13.92 2.97
N THR A 72 -7.33 14.06 4.29
CA THR A 72 -6.51 15.05 5.01
C THR A 72 -5.02 14.83 4.73
N LEU A 73 -4.60 13.56 4.68
CA LEU A 73 -3.25 13.17 4.32
C LEU A 73 -3.27 12.00 3.34
N LYS A 74 -2.36 12.03 2.37
CA LYS A 74 -2.06 10.94 1.45
C LYS A 74 -0.60 10.57 1.64
N ILE A 75 -0.34 9.34 2.07
CA ILE A 75 0.99 8.84 2.41
C ILE A 75 1.29 7.64 1.51
N ALA A 76 2.49 7.60 0.94
CA ALA A 76 3.02 6.38 0.34
C ALA A 76 4.04 5.75 1.28
N THR A 77 4.14 4.42 1.28
CA THR A 77 5.26 3.71 1.92
C THR A 77 6.08 2.98 0.87
N ARG A 78 7.34 2.71 1.20
CA ARG A 78 8.24 1.90 0.38
C ARG A 78 8.98 0.92 1.27
N ASP A 79 9.02 -0.34 0.88
CA ASP A 79 10.12 -1.21 1.27
C ASP A 79 11.42 -0.66 0.68
N TRP A 80 12.46 -0.61 1.50
CA TRP A 80 13.69 0.10 1.18
C TRP A 80 14.90 -0.61 1.80
N HIS A 81 15.14 -1.84 1.33
CA HIS A 81 16.05 -2.79 1.96
C HIS A 81 17.51 -2.62 1.51
N PRO A 82 18.49 -2.72 2.42
CA PRO A 82 19.88 -2.89 2.02
C PRO A 82 20.08 -4.25 1.32
N GLN A 83 21.08 -4.38 0.44
CA GLN A 83 21.33 -5.62 -0.30
C GLN A 83 21.56 -6.84 0.62
N ASN A 84 22.14 -6.62 1.80
CA ASN A 84 22.42 -7.66 2.80
C ASN A 84 21.26 -7.86 3.81
N HIS A 85 20.02 -7.48 3.46
CA HIS A 85 18.89 -7.58 4.35
C HIS A 85 18.59 -9.04 4.74
N ILE A 86 18.31 -9.26 6.02
CA ILE A 86 18.12 -10.58 6.63
C ILE A 86 16.93 -11.34 6.06
N SER A 87 15.96 -10.66 5.45
CA SER A 87 14.80 -11.33 4.86
C SER A 87 15.06 -11.95 3.49
N PHE A 88 16.20 -11.67 2.85
CA PHE A 88 16.49 -12.20 1.52
C PHE A 88 17.11 -13.59 1.59
N ALA A 89 16.55 -14.54 0.84
CA ALA A 89 17.07 -15.90 0.77
C ALA A 89 18.52 -15.97 0.25
N SER A 90 18.92 -15.05 -0.64
CA SER A 90 20.29 -14.98 -1.15
C SER A 90 21.34 -14.75 -0.05
N ASN A 91 20.94 -14.15 1.08
CA ASN A 91 21.81 -13.88 2.23
C ASN A 91 21.91 -15.07 3.20
N HIS A 92 21.28 -16.21 2.90
CA HIS A 92 21.33 -17.42 3.72
C HIS A 92 21.70 -18.64 2.87
N ASN A 93 22.78 -19.32 3.26
CA ASN A 93 23.31 -20.45 2.50
C ASN A 93 22.31 -21.62 2.39
N GLY A 94 22.10 -22.12 1.18
CA GLY A 94 21.25 -23.27 0.92
C GLY A 94 19.75 -23.04 1.13
N THR A 95 19.29 -21.78 1.12
CA THR A 95 17.87 -21.44 1.27
C THR A 95 17.22 -21.05 -0.05
N THR A 96 15.89 -21.17 -0.10
CA THR A 96 15.04 -20.84 -1.25
C THR A 96 13.94 -19.89 -0.80
N ALA A 97 13.77 -18.80 -1.56
CA ALA A 97 12.71 -17.82 -1.35
C ALA A 97 11.32 -18.48 -1.39
N PHE A 98 10.36 -17.91 -0.65
CA PHE A 98 8.98 -18.41 -0.43
C PHE A 98 8.87 -19.74 0.33
N VAL A 99 9.92 -20.56 0.36
CA VAL A 99 9.92 -21.89 0.96
C VAL A 99 10.48 -21.86 2.37
N ASN A 100 11.69 -21.31 2.52
CA ASN A 100 12.37 -21.32 3.80
C ASN A 100 11.89 -20.18 4.69
N LYS A 101 11.91 -20.46 6.00
CA LYS A 101 11.77 -19.47 7.06
C LYS A 101 13.05 -19.39 7.85
N ILE A 102 13.30 -18.22 8.44
CA ILE A 102 14.39 -18.02 9.38
C ILE A 102 13.83 -17.54 10.71
N ARG A 103 14.62 -17.76 11.77
CA ARG A 103 14.39 -17.16 13.08
C ARG A 103 15.28 -15.93 13.21
N ILE A 104 14.67 -14.79 13.44
CA ILE A 104 15.35 -13.53 13.74
C ILE A 104 15.34 -13.33 15.26
N PHE A 105 16.52 -13.04 15.82
CA PHE A 105 16.68 -12.76 17.25
C PHE A 105 16.73 -11.25 17.48
N HIS A 106 16.18 -10.79 18.60
CA HIS A 106 16.25 -9.38 18.96
C HIS A 106 17.71 -8.96 19.14
N PRO A 107 18.20 -7.87 18.53
CA PRO A 107 19.63 -7.54 18.46
C PRO A 107 20.34 -7.45 19.81
N LYS A 108 19.63 -6.92 20.81
CA LYS A 108 20.13 -6.71 22.18
C LYS A 108 19.64 -7.73 23.22
N ASN A 109 18.66 -8.57 22.89
CA ASN A 109 18.02 -9.48 23.84
C ASN A 109 17.73 -10.81 23.17
N HIS A 110 18.74 -11.69 23.11
CA HIS A 110 18.67 -12.92 22.31
C HIS A 110 17.70 -13.97 22.88
N SER A 111 17.02 -13.68 24.01
CA SER A 111 15.89 -14.49 24.49
C SER A 111 14.60 -14.25 23.68
N LEU A 112 14.50 -13.12 22.96
CA LEU A 112 13.37 -12.77 22.11
C LEU A 112 13.67 -13.14 20.65
N SER A 113 12.71 -13.76 19.99
CA SER A 113 12.81 -14.11 18.58
C SER A 113 11.44 -14.22 17.91
N TYR A 114 11.41 -14.06 16.60
CA TYR A 114 10.26 -14.39 15.75
C TYR A 114 10.74 -15.13 14.50
N GLU A 115 9.81 -15.84 13.84
CA GLU A 115 10.06 -16.49 12.57
C GLU A 115 9.45 -15.69 11.43
N THR A 116 10.17 -15.59 10.31
CA THR A 116 9.68 -14.93 9.09
C THR A 116 10.06 -15.75 7.86
N THR A 117 9.28 -15.59 6.79
CA THR A 117 9.56 -16.15 5.46
C THR A 117 10.77 -15.44 4.84
N LEU A 118 11.59 -16.20 4.13
CA LEU A 118 12.63 -15.65 3.27
C LEU A 118 12.07 -15.30 1.89
N TRP A 119 12.45 -14.15 1.38
CA TRP A 119 11.98 -13.55 0.14
C TRP A 119 13.07 -13.56 -0.94
N PRO A 120 12.71 -13.44 -2.23
CA PRO A 120 13.71 -13.04 -3.22
C PRO A 120 14.25 -11.64 -2.87
N ASP A 121 15.42 -11.28 -3.36
CA ASP A 121 15.92 -9.90 -3.24
C ASP A 121 14.92 -8.97 -3.94
N HIS A 122 14.41 -7.99 -3.20
CA HIS A 122 13.39 -7.06 -3.70
C HIS A 122 13.53 -5.72 -3.00
N CYS A 123 13.00 -4.68 -3.64
CA CYS A 123 12.95 -3.32 -3.11
C CYS A 123 14.29 -2.85 -2.54
N VAL A 124 15.38 -3.26 -3.20
CA VAL A 124 16.74 -2.88 -2.79
C VAL A 124 16.92 -1.39 -2.99
N GLN A 125 17.50 -0.73 -1.99
CA GLN A 125 17.72 0.72 -1.98
C GLN A 125 18.34 1.23 -3.28
N ASN A 126 17.76 2.30 -3.81
CA ASN A 126 18.22 2.99 -5.02
C ASN A 126 18.18 2.13 -6.30
N THR A 127 17.35 1.08 -6.33
CA THR A 127 17.10 0.31 -7.55
C THR A 127 15.74 0.66 -8.14
N HIS A 128 15.57 0.40 -9.44
CA HIS A 128 14.28 0.54 -10.11
C HIS A 128 13.17 -0.29 -9.44
N GLY A 129 13.51 -1.48 -8.92
CA GLY A 129 12.56 -2.36 -8.22
C GLY A 129 11.93 -1.70 -6.99
N ALA A 130 12.66 -0.81 -6.32
CA ALA A 130 12.22 -0.11 -5.11
C ALA A 130 11.47 1.22 -5.40
N GLU A 131 11.39 1.66 -6.66
CA GLU A 131 10.61 2.84 -7.01
C GLU A 131 9.11 2.53 -6.92
N LEU A 132 8.30 3.55 -6.57
CA LEU A 132 6.85 3.47 -6.71
C LEU A 132 6.49 3.26 -8.19
N VAL A 133 5.38 2.57 -8.45
CA VAL A 133 4.99 2.26 -9.82
C VAL A 133 4.72 3.53 -10.64
N PRO A 134 5.00 3.53 -11.96
CA PRO A 134 4.77 4.70 -12.82
C PRO A 134 3.33 5.21 -12.84
N ALA A 135 2.35 4.36 -12.56
CA ALA A 135 0.94 4.76 -12.46
C ALA A 135 0.69 5.82 -11.37
N LEU A 136 1.55 5.88 -10.34
CA LEU A 136 1.47 6.90 -9.29
C LEU A 136 2.21 8.20 -9.65
N ASN A 137 2.87 8.28 -10.81
CA ASN A 137 3.57 9.50 -11.23
C ASN A 137 2.60 10.69 -11.30
N GLY A 138 3.02 11.82 -10.74
CA GLY A 138 2.18 13.03 -10.66
C GLY A 138 1.20 13.04 -9.48
N THR A 139 1.08 11.93 -8.72
CA THR A 139 0.35 11.92 -7.45
C THR A 139 1.07 12.80 -6.43
N LYS A 140 0.33 13.71 -5.79
CA LYS A 140 0.84 14.52 -4.68
C LYS A 140 0.63 13.79 -3.36
N PHE A 141 1.60 12.96 -2.99
CA PHE A 141 1.69 12.47 -1.62
C PHE A 141 2.19 13.58 -0.70
N ASN A 142 1.62 13.68 0.50
CA ASN A 142 2.14 14.56 1.54
C ASN A 142 3.47 14.04 2.09
N TYR A 143 3.59 12.71 2.20
CA TYR A 143 4.77 12.03 2.71
C TYR A 143 5.02 10.73 1.96
N THR A 144 6.30 10.37 1.81
CA THR A 144 6.75 9.03 1.44
C THR A 144 7.62 8.49 2.57
N VAL A 145 7.28 7.32 3.11
CA VAL A 145 7.93 6.72 4.28
C VAL A 145 8.63 5.43 3.88
N ASP A 146 9.94 5.37 4.11
CA ASP A 146 10.76 4.18 3.82
C ASP A 146 10.86 3.27 5.06
N LYS A 147 10.62 1.97 4.88
CA LYS A 147 10.71 0.94 5.93
C LYS A 147 11.65 -0.20 5.52
N GLY A 148 11.96 -1.10 6.46
CA GLY A 148 12.83 -2.25 6.20
C GLY A 148 14.31 -1.91 5.97
N GLN A 149 14.77 -0.75 6.46
CA GLN A 149 16.12 -0.24 6.18
C GLN A 149 17.23 -0.91 7.00
N ARG A 150 16.89 -1.58 8.10
CA ARG A 150 17.86 -2.21 9.01
C ARG A 150 18.14 -3.63 8.54
N SER A 151 19.41 -3.98 8.30
CA SER A 151 19.77 -5.24 7.65
C SER A 151 19.46 -6.50 8.46
N ASP A 152 19.23 -6.41 9.77
CA ASP A 152 19.18 -7.52 10.72
C ASP A 152 17.79 -7.73 11.37
N VAL A 153 16.74 -7.02 10.91
CA VAL A 153 15.34 -7.24 11.30
C VAL A 153 14.41 -7.05 10.10
N GLU A 154 13.36 -7.85 10.03
CA GLU A 154 12.26 -7.66 9.07
C GLU A 154 11.26 -6.61 9.56
N MET A 155 10.66 -5.83 8.65
CA MET A 155 9.70 -4.77 8.96
C MET A 155 8.56 -4.69 7.94
N TYR A 156 7.52 -5.51 8.11
CA TYR A 156 6.32 -5.44 7.27
C TYR A 156 5.47 -4.20 7.55
N SER A 157 5.23 -3.88 8.82
CA SER A 157 4.44 -2.71 9.20
C SER A 157 5.17 -1.42 8.86
N ALA A 158 4.43 -0.45 8.34
CA ALA A 158 4.95 0.89 8.12
C ALA A 158 5.16 1.68 9.41
N PHE A 159 4.81 1.15 10.59
CA PHE A 159 5.04 1.80 11.89
C PHE A 159 6.37 1.41 12.52
N TRP A 160 6.65 0.12 12.64
CA TRP A 160 7.87 -0.43 13.26
C TRP A 160 8.12 -1.89 12.88
N ASP A 161 9.34 -2.38 13.12
CA ASP A 161 9.64 -3.81 13.10
C ASP A 161 9.03 -4.55 14.32
N PRO A 162 8.94 -5.89 14.32
CA PRO A 162 8.36 -6.67 15.41
C PRO A 162 9.00 -6.48 16.79
N PHE A 163 10.24 -6.00 16.86
CA PHE A 163 10.93 -5.66 18.10
C PHE A 163 10.87 -4.16 18.45
N LYS A 164 10.31 -3.33 17.57
CA LYS A 164 10.31 -1.86 17.65
C LYS A 164 11.72 -1.28 17.84
N VAL A 165 12.73 -1.90 17.26
CA VAL A 165 14.12 -1.34 17.26
C VAL A 165 14.35 -0.37 16.10
N SER A 166 13.50 -0.45 15.08
CA SER A 166 13.38 0.42 13.91
C SER A 166 11.96 0.98 13.95
N ILE A 167 11.86 2.30 14.12
CA ILE A 167 10.60 3.03 14.24
C ILE A 167 10.55 4.02 13.07
N SER A 168 9.47 4.00 12.30
CA SER A 168 9.25 4.96 11.23
C SER A 168 8.62 6.26 11.76
N PRO A 169 8.68 7.38 11.01
CA PRO A 169 8.01 8.62 11.40
C PRO A 169 6.47 8.57 11.25
N LEU A 170 5.89 7.46 10.78
CA LEU A 170 4.47 7.40 10.39
C LEU A 170 3.54 7.75 11.55
N LEU A 171 3.78 7.22 12.76
CA LEU A 171 2.94 7.52 13.91
C LEU A 171 2.91 9.02 14.23
N GLU A 172 4.09 9.65 14.25
CA GLU A 172 4.22 11.08 14.52
C GLU A 172 3.57 11.93 13.44
N ILE A 173 3.74 11.57 12.15
CA ILE A 173 3.08 12.23 11.02
C ILE A 173 1.55 12.23 11.20
N LEU A 174 0.97 11.07 11.52
CA LEU A 174 -0.47 10.91 11.70
C LEU A 174 -0.98 11.71 12.92
N ARG A 175 -0.27 11.64 14.06
CA ARG A 175 -0.64 12.36 15.28
C ARG A 175 -0.53 13.87 15.13
N ASN A 176 0.58 14.36 14.57
CA ASN A 176 0.80 15.79 14.37
C ASN A 176 -0.22 16.40 13.39
N SER A 177 -0.75 15.60 12.47
CA SER A 177 -1.81 16.02 11.54
C SER A 177 -3.23 15.82 12.08
N SER A 178 -3.34 15.40 13.35
CA SER A 178 -4.59 15.09 14.05
C SER A 178 -5.46 14.09 13.28
N ILE A 179 -4.83 13.09 12.65
CA ILE A 179 -5.55 12.03 11.94
C ILE A 179 -6.33 11.21 12.95
N SER A 180 -7.59 10.93 12.62
CA SER A 180 -8.47 10.09 13.43
C SER A 180 -8.83 8.77 12.76
N HIS A 181 -8.78 8.73 11.42
CA HIS A 181 -9.12 7.55 10.64
C HIS A 181 -8.02 7.23 9.62
N VAL A 182 -7.68 5.96 9.46
CA VAL A 182 -6.65 5.48 8.55
C VAL A 182 -7.27 4.48 7.57
N TYR A 183 -7.09 4.75 6.28
CA TYR A 183 -7.50 3.89 5.18
C TYR A 183 -6.23 3.29 4.57
N VAL A 184 -6.14 1.96 4.57
CA VAL A 184 -4.95 1.25 4.10
C VAL A 184 -5.26 0.53 2.79
N VAL A 185 -4.41 0.75 1.80
CA VAL A 185 -4.41 0.08 0.49
C VAL A 185 -2.99 -0.26 0.08
N GLY A 186 -2.80 -0.94 -1.05
CA GLY A 186 -1.49 -1.29 -1.58
C GLY A 186 -1.17 -2.77 -1.43
N LEU A 187 0.12 -3.08 -1.22
CA LEU A 187 0.64 -4.44 -1.28
C LEU A 187 1.53 -4.77 -0.07
N ALA A 188 1.65 -6.01 0.35
CA ALA A 188 0.69 -7.09 0.09
C ALA A 188 -0.38 -7.14 1.20
N ALA A 189 -1.62 -7.47 0.82
CA ALA A 189 -2.78 -7.54 1.70
C ALA A 189 -2.51 -8.39 2.94
N ASP A 190 -1.87 -9.54 2.78
CA ASP A 190 -1.58 -10.54 3.80
C ASP A 190 -0.31 -10.26 4.63
N PHE A 191 0.49 -9.27 4.24
CA PHE A 191 1.72 -8.84 4.93
C PHE A 191 1.68 -7.36 5.29
N CYS A 192 2.34 -6.48 4.52
CA CYS A 192 2.56 -5.08 4.86
C CYS A 192 1.28 -4.31 5.10
N VAL A 193 0.23 -4.53 4.29
CA VAL A 193 -1.08 -3.89 4.47
C VAL A 193 -1.72 -4.33 5.79
N ASN A 194 -1.83 -5.64 6.03
CA ASN A 194 -2.41 -6.19 7.25
C ASN A 194 -1.63 -5.75 8.51
N ALA A 195 -0.30 -5.83 8.49
CA ALA A 195 0.53 -5.41 9.61
C ALA A 195 0.40 -3.91 9.90
N THR A 196 0.43 -3.08 8.85
CA THR A 196 0.24 -1.63 8.98
C THR A 196 -1.14 -1.28 9.53
N ALA A 197 -2.18 -1.97 9.07
CA ALA A 197 -3.54 -1.74 9.56
C ALA A 197 -3.74 -2.20 11.01
N GLN A 198 -3.11 -3.31 11.40
CA GLN A 198 -3.10 -3.79 12.79
C GLN A 198 -2.42 -2.80 13.72
N ASP A 199 -1.24 -2.28 13.35
CA ASP A 199 -0.54 -1.29 14.18
C ASP A 199 -1.27 0.05 14.24
N ALA A 200 -1.84 0.53 13.12
CA ALA A 200 -2.68 1.73 13.14
C ALA A 200 -3.88 1.57 14.09
N HIS A 201 -4.53 0.41 14.07
CA HIS A 201 -5.62 0.13 14.99
C HIS A 201 -5.16 0.04 16.45
N ALA A 202 -4.03 -0.62 16.72
CA ALA A 202 -3.44 -0.73 18.06
C ALA A 202 -3.07 0.65 18.64
N GLU A 203 -2.67 1.59 17.79
CA GLU A 203 -2.44 2.99 18.16
C GLU A 203 -3.73 3.81 18.28
N GLY A 204 -4.90 3.20 18.15
CA GLY A 204 -6.19 3.84 18.39
C GLY A 204 -6.71 4.69 17.23
N PHE A 205 -6.17 4.55 16.03
CA PHE A 205 -6.80 5.09 14.82
C PHE A 205 -7.98 4.22 14.41
N GLN A 206 -9.09 4.85 14.01
CA GLN A 206 -10.19 4.13 13.35
C GLN A 206 -9.69 3.65 11.99
N THR A 207 -9.46 2.35 11.84
CA THR A 207 -8.70 1.83 10.71
C THR A 207 -9.56 0.95 9.84
N VAL A 208 -9.44 1.08 8.53
CA VAL A 208 -10.10 0.22 7.54
C VAL A 208 -9.12 -0.19 6.43
N ILE A 209 -9.33 -1.36 5.85
CA ILE A 209 -8.63 -1.80 4.63
C ILE A 209 -9.63 -1.73 3.47
N VAL A 210 -9.27 -1.08 2.36
CA VAL A 210 -10.13 -1.05 1.17
C VAL A 210 -9.72 -2.19 0.23
N ASP A 211 -10.56 -3.21 0.12
CA ASP A 211 -10.20 -4.52 -0.45
C ASP A 211 -9.76 -4.43 -1.92
N GLU A 212 -10.51 -3.69 -2.75
CA GLU A 212 -10.22 -3.51 -4.18
C GLU A 212 -8.88 -2.83 -4.41
N GLY A 213 -8.40 -2.04 -3.44
CA GLY A 213 -7.09 -1.40 -3.44
C GLY A 213 -5.93 -2.30 -3.02
N THR A 214 -6.15 -3.61 -2.80
CA THR A 214 -5.12 -4.53 -2.28
C THR A 214 -5.05 -5.86 -3.02
N ARG A 215 -3.89 -6.54 -2.97
CA ARG A 215 -3.72 -7.94 -3.38
C ARG A 215 -2.75 -8.66 -2.46
N ALA A 216 -2.92 -9.97 -2.29
CA ALA A 216 -2.14 -10.81 -1.40
C ALA A 216 -1.04 -11.58 -2.14
N VAL A 217 0.11 -11.80 -1.48
CA VAL A 217 1.11 -12.77 -1.97
C VAL A 217 0.52 -14.17 -1.93
N PHE A 218 -0.11 -14.51 -0.79
CA PHE A 218 -0.77 -15.79 -0.56
C PHE A 218 -2.27 -15.58 -0.32
N PRO A 219 -3.12 -15.68 -1.37
CA PRO A 219 -4.57 -15.47 -1.25
C PRO A 219 -5.25 -16.30 -0.16
N ASP A 220 -4.84 -17.56 0.02
CA ASP A 220 -5.39 -18.43 1.08
C ASP A 220 -5.04 -17.92 2.49
N MET A 221 -3.86 -17.31 2.65
CA MET A 221 -3.50 -16.65 3.91
C MET A 221 -4.33 -15.40 4.12
N TRP A 222 -4.55 -14.60 3.08
CA TRP A 222 -5.39 -13.41 3.17
C TRP A 222 -6.84 -13.73 3.55
N LEU A 223 -7.40 -14.83 3.04
CA LEU A 223 -8.75 -15.27 3.42
C LEU A 223 -8.91 -15.46 4.94
N ASN A 224 -7.85 -15.91 5.62
CA ASN A 224 -7.85 -16.07 7.07
C ASN A 224 -7.50 -14.77 7.79
N ASN A 225 -6.48 -14.04 7.31
CA ASN A 225 -6.05 -12.78 7.90
C ASN A 225 -7.15 -11.71 7.86
N SER A 226 -7.88 -11.59 6.76
CA SER A 226 -9.00 -10.64 6.60
C SER A 226 -10.12 -10.89 7.61
N LYS A 227 -10.47 -12.16 7.87
CA LYS A 227 -11.44 -12.53 8.92
C LYS A 227 -10.93 -12.18 10.31
N ALA A 228 -9.67 -12.51 10.59
CA ALA A 228 -9.06 -12.23 11.89
C ALA A 228 -8.95 -10.72 12.17
N ILE A 229 -8.49 -9.93 11.20
CA ILE A 229 -8.33 -8.49 11.37
C ILE A 229 -9.69 -7.78 11.48
N THR A 230 -10.70 -8.23 10.71
CA THR A 230 -12.09 -7.75 10.84
C THR A 230 -12.64 -8.04 12.24
N ALA A 231 -12.44 -9.25 12.75
CA ALA A 231 -12.86 -9.62 14.10
C ALA A 231 -12.13 -8.82 15.20
N SER A 232 -10.92 -8.32 14.90
CA SER A 232 -10.16 -7.46 15.82
C SER A 232 -10.60 -5.99 15.80
N GLY A 233 -11.52 -5.59 14.91
CA GLY A 233 -12.04 -4.23 14.83
C GLY A 233 -11.53 -3.41 13.64
N VAL A 234 -10.82 -4.03 12.69
CA VAL A 234 -10.38 -3.39 11.44
C VAL A 234 -11.15 -3.99 10.27
N PRO A 235 -12.28 -3.39 9.84
CA PRO A 235 -13.06 -3.95 8.76
C PRO A 235 -12.30 -3.87 7.43
N VAL A 236 -12.42 -4.95 6.66
CA VAL A 236 -12.12 -4.96 5.22
C VAL A 236 -13.38 -4.54 4.48
N VAL A 237 -13.33 -3.41 3.78
CA VAL A 237 -14.50 -2.75 3.18
C VAL A 237 -14.34 -2.63 1.67
N SER A 238 -15.47 -2.51 0.98
CA SER A 238 -15.49 -2.21 -0.46
C SER A 238 -15.20 -0.74 -0.71
N LEU A 239 -14.60 -0.44 -1.86
CA LEU A 239 -14.42 0.89 -2.43
C LEU A 239 -15.75 1.66 -2.56
N ASP A 240 -16.85 0.95 -2.82
CA ASP A 240 -18.21 1.50 -2.87
C ASP A 240 -18.92 1.48 -1.51
N GLY A 241 -18.21 1.11 -0.45
CA GLY A 241 -18.72 1.03 0.92
C GLY A 241 -18.95 2.40 1.55
N LYS A 242 -19.83 2.42 2.57
CA LYS A 242 -20.20 3.64 3.32
C LYS A 242 -19.00 4.34 3.97
N GLU A 243 -17.96 3.58 4.33
CA GLU A 243 -16.72 4.08 4.92
C GLU A 243 -15.94 4.95 3.93
N VAL A 244 -15.87 4.53 2.66
CA VAL A 244 -15.22 5.29 1.59
C VAL A 244 -16.10 6.44 1.12
N GLU A 245 -17.41 6.21 0.99
CA GLU A 245 -18.38 7.27 0.68
C GLU A 245 -18.31 8.43 1.68
N ARG A 246 -18.10 8.13 2.96
CA ARG A 246 -17.91 9.17 3.99
C ARG A 246 -16.71 10.09 3.70
N VAL A 247 -15.63 9.58 3.12
CA VAL A 247 -14.49 10.39 2.67
C VAL A 247 -14.87 11.19 1.43
N ARG A 248 -15.50 10.54 0.43
CA ARG A 248 -15.96 11.19 -0.81
C ARG A 248 -16.86 12.40 -0.52
N ALA A 249 -17.75 12.27 0.47
CA ALA A 249 -18.69 13.29 0.91
C ALA A 249 -18.05 14.50 1.63
N LEU A 250 -16.73 14.49 1.94
CA LEU A 250 -16.04 15.66 2.50
C LEU A 250 -15.85 16.80 1.47
N ASP A 251 -15.87 16.48 0.17
CA ASP A 251 -15.89 17.45 -0.92
C ASP A 251 -16.96 17.05 -1.95
N PRO A 252 -18.25 17.32 -1.66
CA PRO A 252 -19.34 16.91 -2.53
C PRO A 252 -19.32 17.63 -3.89
N ASN A 253 -18.58 18.74 -4.02
CA ASN A 253 -18.42 19.48 -5.27
C ASN A 253 -17.20 19.05 -6.09
N GLY A 254 -16.30 18.23 -5.53
CA GLY A 254 -15.17 17.64 -6.24
C GLY A 254 -15.58 16.49 -7.17
N ALA A 255 -16.66 15.76 -6.84
CA ALA A 255 -17.18 14.65 -7.63
C ALA A 255 -17.67 15.05 -9.03
N SER A 256 -18.16 16.30 -9.21
CA SER A 256 -18.64 16.82 -10.49
C SER A 256 -17.53 17.31 -11.43
N ARG A 257 -16.27 17.36 -10.98
CA ARG A 257 -15.12 17.78 -11.81
C ARG A 257 -14.35 16.62 -12.44
N GLY A 258 -14.67 15.37 -12.08
CA GLY A 258 -13.94 14.16 -12.50
C GLY A 258 -14.59 13.35 -13.63
N ILE A 259 -15.79 13.70 -14.09
CA ILE A 259 -16.48 13.01 -15.19
C ILE A 259 -16.88 14.06 -16.23
N ALA A 260 -15.91 14.59 -16.95
CA ALA A 260 -16.21 15.09 -18.29
C ALA A 260 -16.49 13.87 -19.15
N SER A 261 -17.77 13.56 -19.34
CA SER A 261 -18.23 12.67 -20.40
C SER A 261 -17.66 13.19 -21.72
N GLU A 262 -16.84 12.38 -22.40
CA GLU A 262 -16.58 12.56 -23.82
C GLU A 262 -17.89 12.30 -24.56
N ASP A 263 -18.73 13.34 -24.64
CA ASP A 263 -19.82 13.39 -25.59
C ASP A 263 -19.22 13.67 -26.96
N GLY A 264 -19.50 12.76 -27.90
CA GLY A 264 -18.93 12.71 -29.22
C GLY A 264 -19.34 13.90 -30.08
N GLY A 265 -18.61 15.00 -29.96
CA GLY A 265 -18.61 16.10 -30.91
C GLY A 265 -17.97 15.67 -32.22
N ARG A 266 -18.80 15.22 -33.17
CA ARG A 266 -18.42 14.95 -34.55
C ARG A 266 -17.95 16.25 -35.21
N VAL A 267 -16.64 16.44 -35.34
CA VAL A 267 -16.04 17.48 -36.19
C VAL A 267 -15.25 16.79 -37.30
N SER A 268 -15.79 16.87 -38.50
CA SER A 268 -15.14 16.54 -39.77
C SER A 268 -13.85 17.34 -39.93
N ASN A 269 -12.73 16.64 -40.12
CA ASN A 269 -11.51 17.23 -40.69
C ASN A 269 -10.96 16.29 -41.75
N ASP A 270 -11.32 16.56 -43.00
CA ASP A 270 -10.57 16.11 -44.16
C ASP A 270 -9.27 16.93 -44.23
N ARG A 271 -8.14 16.31 -43.88
CA ARG A 271 -6.82 16.69 -44.38
C ARG A 271 -6.06 15.42 -44.74
N GLU A 272 -5.87 15.24 -46.04
CA GLU A 272 -5.01 14.24 -46.64
C GLU A 272 -3.59 14.31 -46.04
N LEU A 273 -3.08 13.16 -45.60
CA LEU A 273 -1.66 12.95 -45.34
C LEU A 273 -0.97 12.52 -46.64
N PRO A 274 0.21 13.07 -46.98
CA PRO A 274 0.91 12.66 -48.19
C PRO A 274 1.47 11.24 -48.03
N THR A 275 1.18 10.41 -49.03
CA THR A 275 1.68 9.03 -49.13
C THR A 275 3.20 9.03 -49.36
N GLY A 276 3.91 8.18 -48.61
CA GLY A 276 5.34 7.92 -48.81
C GLY A 276 5.62 7.20 -50.14
N PRO A 277 6.88 7.20 -50.61
CA PRO A 277 7.22 6.79 -51.97
C PRO A 277 7.01 5.28 -52.24
N ASP A 278 6.59 4.99 -53.47
CA ASP A 278 6.19 3.71 -54.03
C ASP A 278 7.34 2.68 -54.05
N PRO A 279 7.16 1.43 -53.55
CA PRO A 279 8.21 0.41 -53.48
C PRO A 279 8.75 -0.13 -54.83
N LYS A 280 8.35 0.43 -55.98
CA LYS A 280 8.73 -0.05 -57.31
C LYS A 280 9.73 0.82 -58.07
N ASP A 281 10.33 1.83 -57.44
CA ASP A 281 11.34 2.67 -58.08
C ASP A 281 12.68 1.90 -58.25
N PRO A 282 13.16 1.65 -59.49
CA PRO A 282 14.34 0.81 -59.76
C PRO A 282 15.69 1.48 -59.44
N LYS A 283 15.71 2.53 -58.60
CA LYS A 283 16.92 3.26 -58.20
C LYS A 283 17.20 3.22 -56.69
N PHE A 284 17.10 2.05 -56.08
CA PHE A 284 17.67 1.82 -54.74
C PHE A 284 18.66 0.66 -54.77
N LYS A 285 19.96 0.98 -54.89
CA LYS A 285 21.03 0.03 -54.60
C LYS A 285 21.18 -0.04 -53.07
N ALA A 286 20.96 -1.23 -52.51
CA ALA A 286 21.27 -1.52 -51.12
C ALA A 286 22.79 -1.44 -50.91
N ASN A 287 23.23 -0.62 -49.97
CA ASN A 287 24.60 -0.68 -49.44
C ASN A 287 24.64 -1.80 -48.40
N GLU A 288 25.30 -2.91 -48.72
CA GLU A 288 25.72 -3.89 -47.73
C GLU A 288 26.84 -3.30 -46.84
N PRO A 289 26.84 -3.55 -45.52
CA PRO A 289 27.97 -3.22 -44.68
C PRO A 289 29.10 -4.24 -44.88
N PRO A 290 30.38 -3.81 -44.90
CA PRO A 290 31.50 -4.72 -45.12
C PRO A 290 31.75 -5.59 -43.89
N SER A 291 32.08 -6.85 -44.17
CA SER A 291 32.52 -7.85 -43.20
C SER A 291 34.01 -7.75 -42.89
N SER A 292 34.34 -8.30 -41.71
CA SER A 292 35.65 -8.74 -41.21
C SER A 292 36.54 -7.62 -40.62
N ASN A 293 37.16 -7.79 -39.45
CA ASN A 293 37.97 -8.92 -38.95
C ASN A 293 38.10 -8.83 -37.42
#